data_AF-R9MM23-F1
#
_entry.id   AF-R9MM23-F1
#
_cell.length_a   1.000
_cell.length_b   1.000
_cell.length_c   1.000
_cell.angle_alpha   90.00
_cell.angle_beta   90.00
_cell.angle_gamma   90.00
#
_symmetry.space_group_name_H-M   'P 1'
#
loop_
_entity.id
_entity.type
_entity.pdbx_description
1 polymer ?
#
loop_
_entity_poly.entity_id
_entity_poly.type
_entity_poly.pdbx_seq_one_letter_code
_entity_poly.pdbx_strand_id
1 'polypeptide(L)' 'MDKFNRIIEFAIRNDAELYTSMPPGWRRVMGATTAPRGSMWICNGKSYFSRERKTALLVKEEYLG' A
#
# COMPACT_ATOMS: atom_id res chain seq x y z
N MET A 1 14.31 -15.25 3.78
CA MET A 1 13.04 -14.90 3.12
C MET A 1 13.10 -13.42 2.83
N ASP A 2 13.15 -13.07 1.56
CA ASP A 2 13.32 -11.70 1.10
C ASP A 2 12.21 -10.79 1.67
N LYS A 3 12.58 -9.59 2.14
CA LYS A 3 11.65 -8.65 2.78
C LYS A 3 10.57 -8.21 1.80
N PHE A 4 10.92 -8.11 0.51
CA PHE A 4 9.98 -7.79 -0.55
C PHE A 4 8.93 -8.91 -0.75
N ASN A 5 9.35 -10.17 -0.72
CA ASN A 5 8.42 -11.30 -0.82
C ASN A 5 7.34 -11.29 0.28
N ARG A 6 7.68 -10.86 1.50
CA ARG A 6 6.68 -10.71 2.58
C ARG A 6 5.67 -9.60 2.29
N ILE A 7 6.10 -8.53 1.61
CA ILE A 7 5.21 -7.44 1.19
C ILE A 7 4.27 -7.96 0.09
N ILE A 8 4.79 -8.71 -0.89
CA ILE A 8 3.99 -9.33 -1.97
C ILE A 8 2.97 -10.31 -1.40
N GLU A 9 3.39 -11.23 -0.54
CA GLU A 9 2.47 -12.20 0.10
C GLU A 9 1.36 -11.49 0.87
N PHE A 10 1.70 -10.44 1.61
CA PHE A 10 0.71 -9.65 2.34
C PHE A 10 -0.25 -8.92 1.39
N ALA A 11 0.26 -8.35 0.29
CA ALA A 11 -0.54 -7.67 -0.72
C ALA A 11 -1.56 -8.62 -1.36
N ILE A 12 -1.13 -9.82 -1.78
CA ILE A 12 -1.99 -10.86 -2.35
C ILE A 12 -3.08 -11.27 -1.34
N ARG A 13 -2.71 -11.51 -0.08
CA ARG A 13 -3.67 -11.91 0.97
C ARG A 13 -4.73 -10.86 1.26
N ASN A 14 -4.43 -9.57 1.03
CA ASN A 14 -5.33 -8.46 1.31
C ASN A 14 -5.97 -7.86 0.04
N ASP A 15 -5.79 -8.51 -1.12
CA ASP A 15 -6.24 -8.01 -2.42
C ASP A 15 -5.82 -6.54 -2.67
N ALA A 16 -4.56 -6.23 -2.36
CA ALA A 16 -4.01 -4.90 -2.44
C ALA A 16 -3.02 -4.79 -3.60
N GLU A 17 -3.21 -3.77 -4.44
CA GLU A 17 -2.21 -3.40 -5.45
C GLU A 17 -0.91 -2.91 -4.80
N LEU A 18 0.21 -3.09 -5.50
CA LEU A 18 1.52 -2.60 -5.10
C LEU A 18 1.96 -1.46 -6.01
N TYR A 19 2.43 -0.39 -5.39
CA TYR A 19 3.05 0.74 -6.06
C TYR A 19 4.48 0.92 -5.54
N THR A 20 5.38 1.32 -6.42
CA THR A 20 6.75 1.74 -6.07
C THR A 20 6.87 3.25 -5.91
N SER A 21 5.90 4.02 -6.43
CA SER A 21 5.80 5.47 -6.30
C SER A 21 4.35 5.89 -6.01
N MET A 22 4.16 7.01 -5.30
CA MET A 22 2.82 7.51 -4.96
C MET A 22 2.08 7.95 -6.22
N PRO A 23 0.91 7.38 -6.55
CA PRO A 23 0.11 7.86 -7.68
C PRO A 23 -0.43 9.28 -7.44
N PRO A 24 -0.62 10.10 -8.49
CA PRO A 24 -1.16 11.46 -8.34
C PRO A 24 -2.52 11.48 -7.63
N GLY A 25 -2.66 12.39 -6.66
CA GLY A 25 -3.90 12.54 -5.87
C GLY A 25 -4.12 11.47 -4.80
N TRP A 26 -3.22 10.47 -4.71
CA TRP A 26 -3.23 9.52 -3.61
C TRP A 26 -2.51 10.08 -2.40
N ARG A 27 -2.84 9.56 -1.23
CA ARG A 27 -2.24 9.95 0.05
C ARG A 27 -2.11 8.76 0.97
N ARG A 28 -1.18 8.87 1.92
CA ARG A 28 -1.01 7.91 3.00
C ARG A 28 -2.29 7.79 3.83
N VAL A 29 -2.64 6.57 4.20
CA VAL A 29 -3.67 6.29 5.20
C VAL A 29 -3.06 6.48 6.59
N MET A 30 -3.44 7.57 7.26
CA MET A 30 -2.95 7.89 8.60
C MET A 30 -3.46 6.86 9.63
N GLY A 31 -2.60 6.48 10.58
CA GLY A 31 -2.94 5.54 11.65
C GLY A 31 -2.94 4.05 11.23
N ALA A 32 -2.65 3.72 9.98
CA ALA A 32 -2.59 2.34 9.54
C ALA A 32 -1.32 1.63 10.07
N THR A 33 -1.50 0.63 10.93
CA THR A 33 -0.42 -0.12 11.62
C THR A 33 -0.19 -1.52 11.06
N THR A 34 -1.05 -1.99 10.15
CA THR A 34 -1.00 -3.35 9.59
C THR A 34 -0.11 -3.49 8.37
N ALA A 35 0.42 -2.39 7.82
CA ALA A 35 1.33 -2.44 6.68
C ALA A 35 2.64 -3.16 7.07
N PRO A 36 3.13 -4.12 6.26
CA PRO A 36 4.43 -4.73 6.46
C PRO A 36 5.56 -3.69 6.49
N ARG A 37 6.63 -3.99 7.25
CA ARG A 37 7.85 -3.17 7.25
C ARG A 37 8.37 -3.01 5.82
N GLY A 38 8.66 -1.77 5.43
CA GLY A 38 9.06 -1.42 4.06
C GLY A 38 7.93 -1.01 3.14
N SER A 39 6.69 -0.98 3.64
CA SER A 39 5.53 -0.49 2.89
C SER A 39 4.64 0.43 3.75
N MET A 40 3.69 1.11 3.10
CA MET A 40 2.63 1.84 3.79
C MET A 40 1.32 1.79 3.01
N TRP A 41 0.19 1.85 3.71
CA TRP A 41 -1.12 1.98 3.09
C TRP A 41 -1.31 3.38 2.48
N ILE A 42 -1.77 3.40 1.24
CA ILE A 42 -2.16 4.60 0.50
C ILE A 42 -3.60 4.47 0.00
N CYS A 43 -4.25 5.60 -0.27
CA CYS A 43 -5.60 5.64 -0.83
C CYS A 43 -5.77 6.78 -1.83
N ASN A 44 -6.70 6.62 -2.77
CA ASN A 44 -7.01 7.61 -3.82
C ASN A 44 -7.76 8.87 -3.32
N GLY A 45 -7.81 9.11 -2.01
CA GLY A 45 -8.44 10.28 -1.42
C GLY A 45 -9.98 10.33 -1.46
N LYS A 46 -10.65 9.38 -2.14
CA LYS A 46 -12.10 9.33 -2.23
C LYS A 46 -12.76 9.01 -0.88
N SER A 47 -14.00 9.47 -0.72
CA SER A 47 -14.84 9.23 0.46
C SER A 47 -15.09 7.73 0.65
N TYR A 48 -15.16 7.27 1.91
CA TYR A 48 -15.57 5.90 2.21
C TYR A 48 -17.01 5.59 1.74
N PHE A 49 -17.86 6.63 1.62
CA PHE A 49 -19.25 6.47 1.21
C PHE A 49 -19.46 6.45 -0.30
N SER A 50 -18.48 6.88 -1.10
CA SER A 50 -18.65 6.96 -2.56
C SER A 50 -18.53 5.60 -3.26
N ARG A 51 -18.07 4.55 -2.56
CA ARG A 51 -17.70 3.23 -3.13
C ARG A 51 -16.61 3.29 -4.20
N GLU A 52 -16.04 4.47 -4.48
CA GLU A 52 -14.91 4.68 -5.39
C GLU A 52 -13.55 4.64 -4.66
N ARG A 53 -13.55 4.48 -3.34
CA ARG A 53 -12.32 4.49 -2.55
C ARG A 53 -11.50 3.25 -2.84
N LYS A 54 -10.27 3.48 -3.30
CA LYS A 54 -9.26 2.43 -3.51
C LYS A 54 -8.15 2.57 -2.48
N THR A 55 -7.58 1.44 -2.08
CA THR A 55 -6.40 1.34 -1.22
C THR A 55 -5.35 0.47 -1.86
N ALA A 56 -4.09 0.78 -1.60
CA ALA A 56 -2.95 0.01 -2.10
C ALA A 56 -1.78 0.10 -1.12
N LEU A 57 -0.74 -0.69 -1.36
CA LEU A 57 0.52 -0.63 -0.63
C LEU A 57 1.57 0.11 -1.46
N LEU A 58 2.19 1.11 -0.87
CA LEU A 58 3.36 1.79 -1.42
C LEU A 58 4.61 1.19 -0.81
N VAL A 59 5.46 0.57 -1.62
CA VAL A 59 6.73 -0.03 -1.22
C VAL A 59 7.82 1.04 -1.25
N LYS A 60 8.65 1.08 -0.20
CA LYS A 60 9.81 1.96 -0.15
C LYS A 60 10.92 1.38 -1.04
N GLU A 61 11.62 2.25 -1.76
CA GLU A 61 12.69 1.87 -2.70
C GLU A 61 13.78 0.99 -2.05
N GLU A 62 14.11 1.25 -0.77
CA GLU A 62 15.09 0.49 0.02
C GLU A 62 14.72 -0.99 0.25
N TYR A 63 13.51 -1.43 -0.13
CA TYR A 63 13.01 -2.80 -0.04
C TYR A 63 12.79 -3.46 -1.42
N LEU A 64 13.25 -2.84 -2.51
CA LEU A 64 13.12 -3.37 -3.88
C LEU A 64 14.36 -4.12 -4.38
N GLY A 65 15.41 -4.25 -3.53
CA GLY A 65 16.71 -4.84 -3.88
C GLY A 65 17.04 -6.12 -3.13
#